data_AF-A0A5B7B8H8-F1
#
_entry.id   AF-A0A5B7B8H8-F1
#
_cell.length_a   1.000
_cell.length_b   1.000
_cell.length_c   1.000
_cell.angle_alpha   90.00
_cell.angle_beta   90.00
_cell.angle_gamma   90.00
#
_symmetry.space_group_name_H-M   'P 1'
#
loop_
_entity.id
_entity.type
_entity.pdbx_description
1 polymer ?
#
loop_
_entity_poly.entity_id
_entity_poly.type
_entity_poly.pdbx_seq_one_letter_code
_entity_poly.pdbx_strand_id
1 'polypeptide(L)'
;MFSTRGKLSEFCSSSSMLETLEKYQRCSYGSLEASQPVNDNPNGYHEYLRLKGRAQVLQQSQRNLLGEDLEQLNTRELDQLEHQLEMSLKQVRSTKTQFMLDQLADLQRREQMLAESNRALRTKLEENIMGIPLRLSWEAGGQTIPYNHFPAQSEGFFQPLG
;
A
#
# COMPACT_ATOMS: atom_id res chain seq x y z
N MET A 1 -23.96 8.32 -35.92
CA MET A 1 -24.61 7.67 -37.08
C MET A 1 -23.52 7.41 -38.12
N PHE A 2 -22.99 6.19 -38.20
CA PHE A 2 -21.93 5.85 -39.16
C PHE A 2 -22.41 4.78 -40.12
N SER A 3 -22.25 5.03 -41.42
CA SER A 3 -22.48 4.06 -42.49
C SER A 3 -21.19 3.28 -42.75
N THR A 4 -21.28 1.95 -42.80
CA THR A 4 -20.16 1.02 -43.03
C THR A 4 -19.64 1.01 -44.47
N ARG A 5 -20.21 1.82 -45.37
CA ARG A 5 -19.81 1.89 -46.80
C ARG A 5 -19.02 3.15 -47.19
N GLY A 6 -18.53 3.92 -46.21
CA GLY A 6 -17.53 4.97 -46.45
C GLY A 6 -18.02 6.22 -47.20
N LYS A 7 -19.31 6.38 -47.48
CA LYS A 7 -19.88 7.61 -48.05
C LYS A 7 -20.51 8.45 -46.96
N LEU A 8 -19.83 9.54 -46.61
CA LEU A 8 -20.16 10.46 -45.51
C LEU A 8 -21.21 11.54 -45.86
N SER A 9 -21.79 11.53 -47.06
CA SER A 9 -22.46 12.71 -47.61
C SER A 9 -23.98 12.62 -47.79
N GLU A 10 -24.63 11.48 -47.56
CA GLU A 10 -26.06 11.32 -47.93
C GLU A 10 -27.07 11.73 -46.84
N PHE A 11 -26.62 12.02 -45.62
CA PHE A 11 -27.53 12.33 -44.50
C PHE A 11 -27.39 13.76 -43.95
N CYS A 12 -26.57 14.60 -44.57
CA CYS A 12 -26.49 16.01 -44.22
C CYS A 12 -27.28 16.81 -45.25
N SER A 13 -28.44 17.36 -44.86
CA SER A 13 -29.01 18.50 -45.56
C SER A 13 -27.89 19.55 -45.71
N SER A 14 -27.75 20.17 -46.88
CA SER A 14 -26.58 21.01 -47.19
C SER A 14 -26.31 22.12 -46.16
N SER A 15 -27.33 22.63 -45.45
CA SER A 15 -27.14 23.58 -44.34
C SER A 15 -26.83 22.93 -42.99
N SER A 16 -27.22 21.67 -42.73
CA SER A 16 -27.05 21.05 -41.40
C SER A 16 -25.58 20.76 -41.06
N MET A 17 -24.75 20.46 -42.06
CA MET A 17 -23.30 20.33 -41.87
C MET A 17 -22.69 21.69 -41.51
N LEU A 18 -23.03 22.75 -42.26
CA LEU A 18 -22.54 24.09 -41.98
C LEU A 18 -23.00 24.59 -40.61
N GLU A 19 -24.27 24.38 -40.24
CA GLU A 19 -24.80 24.72 -38.91
C GLU A 19 -24.13 23.92 -37.78
N THR A 20 -23.83 22.64 -38.03
CA THR A 20 -23.12 21.79 -37.05
C THR A 20 -21.68 22.25 -36.88
N LEU A 21 -20.99 22.59 -37.98
CA LEU A 21 -19.65 23.16 -37.96
C LEU A 21 -19.63 24.53 -37.29
N GLU A 22 -20.60 25.39 -37.58
CA GLU A 22 -20.75 26.71 -36.95
C GLU A 22 -21.02 26.58 -35.45
N LYS A 23 -21.92 25.67 -35.02
CA LYS A 23 -22.12 25.36 -33.60
C LYS A 23 -20.84 24.85 -32.96
N TYR A 24 -20.11 23.95 -33.62
CA TYR A 24 -18.86 23.43 -33.08
C TYR A 24 -17.81 24.53 -32.96
N GLN A 25 -17.75 25.45 -33.92
CA GLN A 25 -16.89 26.62 -33.88
C GLN A 25 -17.29 27.58 -32.75
N ARG A 26 -18.58 27.86 -32.57
CA ARG A 26 -19.08 28.71 -31.48
C ARG A 26 -18.89 28.06 -30.11
N CYS A 27 -19.03 26.75 -29.99
CA CYS A 27 -18.87 26.03 -28.72
C CYS A 27 -17.39 25.76 -28.37
N SER A 28 -16.53 25.46 -29.35
CA SER A 28 -15.10 25.22 -29.13
C SER A 28 -14.26 26.51 -29.11
N TYR A 29 -14.63 27.50 -29.92
CA TYR A 29 -13.85 28.73 -30.15
C TYR A 29 -14.64 30.02 -29.91
N GLY A 30 -15.95 29.98 -29.65
CA GLY A 30 -16.73 31.20 -29.41
C GLY A 30 -16.34 31.94 -28.13
N SER A 31 -15.66 31.28 -27.19
CA SER A 31 -15.02 31.95 -26.05
C SER A 31 -13.70 32.63 -26.40
N LEU A 32 -13.07 32.28 -27.53
CA LEU A 32 -11.80 32.89 -27.97
C LEU A 32 -12.01 34.19 -28.75
N GLU A 33 -13.14 34.39 -29.44
CA GLU A 33 -13.30 35.59 -30.28
C GLU A 33 -13.82 36.82 -29.51
N ALA A 34 -14.46 36.66 -28.35
CA ALA A 34 -15.04 37.79 -27.61
C ALA A 34 -14.07 38.44 -26.60
N SER A 35 -12.93 37.82 -26.29
CA SER A 35 -11.88 38.41 -25.46
C SER A 35 -10.59 37.61 -25.60
N GLN A 36 -9.54 38.30 -26.02
CA GLN A 36 -8.14 37.87 -26.16
C GLN A 36 -7.74 37.19 -27.48
N PRO A 37 -6.60 37.60 -28.07
CA PRO A 37 -5.96 36.80 -29.10
C PRO A 37 -5.67 35.41 -28.53
N VAL A 38 -5.66 34.41 -29.41
CA VAL A 38 -5.06 33.08 -29.21
C VAL A 38 -3.65 33.29 -28.66
N ASN A 39 -3.56 33.45 -27.35
CA ASN A 39 -2.33 33.38 -26.62
C ASN A 39 -2.22 31.90 -26.34
N ASP A 40 -1.28 31.20 -26.99
CA ASP A 40 -0.55 30.12 -26.35
C ASP A 40 -0.54 30.45 -24.88
N ASN A 41 -1.28 29.74 -24.00
CA ASN A 41 -1.44 30.19 -22.61
C ASN A 41 -0.02 30.23 -22.03
N PRO A 42 0.67 31.39 -22.03
CA PRO A 42 2.12 31.39 -21.94
C PRO A 42 2.48 31.04 -20.50
N ASN A 43 1.55 31.34 -19.60
CA ASN A 43 1.50 30.89 -18.24
C ASN A 43 1.52 29.35 -18.13
N GLY A 44 0.65 28.62 -18.84
CA GLY A 44 0.61 27.15 -18.75
C GLY A 44 1.91 26.47 -19.23
N TYR A 45 2.47 26.94 -20.34
CA TYR A 45 3.75 26.42 -20.84
C TYR A 45 4.93 26.78 -19.92
N HIS A 46 4.97 28.02 -19.41
CA HIS A 46 5.98 28.45 -18.44
C HIS A 46 5.89 27.67 -17.12
N GLU A 47 4.68 27.40 -16.63
CA GLU A 47 4.46 26.58 -15.44
C GLU A 47 4.89 25.13 -15.66
N TYR A 48 4.60 24.57 -16.83
CA TYR A 48 5.09 23.25 -17.22
C TYR A 48 6.63 23.20 -17.21
N LEU A 49 7.30 24.18 -17.84
CA LEU A 49 8.77 24.23 -17.84
C LEU A 49 9.34 24.36 -16.43
N ARG A 50 8.73 25.18 -15.57
CA ARG A 50 9.10 25.30 -14.16
C ARG A 50 8.95 23.97 -13.43
N LEU A 51 7.84 23.25 -13.63
CA LEU A 51 7.60 21.95 -13.02
C LEU A 51 8.59 20.90 -13.53
N LYS A 52 8.84 20.86 -14.84
CA LYS A 52 9.81 19.97 -15.48
C LYS A 52 11.21 20.19 -14.92
N GLY A 53 11.65 21.43 -14.77
CA GLY A 53 12.94 21.76 -14.15
C GLY A 53 13.04 21.23 -12.72
N ARG A 54 11.98 21.42 -11.90
CA ARG A 54 11.94 20.88 -10.53
C ARG A 54 12.00 19.35 -10.51
N ALA A 55 11.29 18.68 -11.41
CA ALA A 55 11.30 17.22 -11.52
C ALA A 55 12.69 16.68 -11.88
N GLN A 56 13.39 17.35 -12.80
CA GLN A 56 14.76 16.98 -13.18
C GLN A 56 15.75 17.13 -12.02
N VAL A 57 15.67 18.24 -11.26
CA VAL A 57 16.49 18.44 -10.06
C VAL A 57 16.22 17.36 -9.02
N LEU A 58 14.95 17.02 -8.80
CA LEU A 58 14.58 15.96 -7.85
C LEU A 58 15.11 14.59 -8.29
N GLN A 59 15.00 14.27 -9.57
CA GLN A 59 15.52 13.02 -10.13
C GLN A 59 17.06 12.96 -10.04
N GLN A 60 17.76 14.07 -10.29
CA GLN A 60 19.20 14.15 -10.07
C GLN A 60 19.56 13.93 -8.60
N SER A 61 18.84 14.58 -7.69
CA SER A 61 19.04 14.40 -6.25
C SER A 61 18.84 12.95 -5.82
N GLN A 62 17.82 12.26 -6.36
CA GLN A 62 17.60 10.84 -6.11
C GLN A 62 18.76 9.97 -6.60
N ARG A 63 19.24 10.19 -7.82
CA ARG A 63 20.39 9.45 -8.39
C ARG A 63 21.63 9.62 -7.51
N ASN A 64 21.92 10.85 -7.10
CA ASN A 64 23.03 11.13 -6.18
C ASN A 64 22.87 10.37 -4.84
N LEU A 65 21.66 10.38 -4.25
CA LEU A 65 21.37 9.63 -3.01
C LEU A 65 21.53 8.10 -3.18
N LEU A 66 21.39 7.59 -4.40
CA LEU A 66 21.63 6.18 -4.75
C LEU A 66 23.09 5.89 -5.12
N GLY A 67 23.96 6.90 -5.11
CA GLY A 67 25.38 6.77 -5.47
C GLY A 67 25.66 6.84 -6.97
N GLU A 68 24.71 7.34 -7.76
CA GLU A 68 24.82 7.51 -9.22
C GLU A 68 25.19 8.96 -9.58
N ASP A 69 25.79 9.18 -10.75
CA ASP A 69 26.12 10.51 -11.33
C ASP A 69 26.91 11.46 -10.41
N LEU A 70 27.73 10.91 -9.51
CA LEU A 70 28.48 11.67 -8.51
C LEU A 70 29.61 12.55 -9.11
N GLU A 71 30.01 12.29 -10.35
CA GLU A 71 31.07 13.02 -11.06
C GLU A 71 30.80 14.53 -11.19
N GLN A 72 29.53 14.93 -11.11
CA GLN A 72 29.10 16.33 -11.21
C GLN A 72 29.18 17.08 -9.88
N LEU A 73 29.40 16.36 -8.77
CA LEU A 73 29.46 16.93 -7.43
C LEU A 73 30.90 17.31 -7.08
N ASN A 74 31.06 18.46 -6.44
CA ASN A 74 32.35 18.81 -5.83
C ASN A 74 32.52 18.13 -4.46
N THR A 75 33.73 18.20 -3.90
CA THR A 75 34.08 17.55 -2.63
C THR A 75 33.17 17.98 -1.48
N ARG A 76 32.82 19.26 -1.39
CA ARG A 76 31.94 19.77 -0.33
C ARG A 76 30.52 19.24 -0.45
N GLU A 77 30.02 19.08 -1.68
CA GLU A 77 28.71 18.50 -1.95
C GLU A 77 28.68 17.01 -1.65
N LEU A 78 29.77 16.29 -1.96
CA LEU A 78 29.95 14.88 -1.59
C LEU A 78 29.97 14.69 -0.07
N ASP A 79 30.73 15.51 0.67
CA ASP A 79 30.76 15.45 2.14
C ASP A 79 29.37 15.68 2.75
N GLN A 80 28.59 16.62 2.20
CA GLN A 80 27.21 16.87 2.64
C GLN A 80 26.29 15.69 2.35
N LEU A 81 26.41 15.10 1.16
CA LEU A 81 25.63 13.94 0.75
C LEU A 81 25.93 12.72 1.63
N GLU A 82 27.22 12.46 1.90
CA GLU A 82 27.66 11.39 2.80
C GLU A 82 27.08 11.59 4.21
N HIS A 83 27.21 12.80 4.77
CA HIS A 83 26.68 13.11 6.09
C HIS A 83 25.15 12.94 6.15
N GLN A 84 24.43 13.39 5.12
CA GLN A 84 22.99 13.22 5.04
C GLN A 84 22.59 11.73 5.02
N LEU A 85 23.30 10.91 4.25
CA LEU A 85 23.06 9.47 4.16
C LEU A 85 23.38 8.77 5.48
N GLU A 86 24.49 9.10 6.12
CA GLU A 86 24.90 8.53 7.40
C GLU A 86 23.85 8.80 8.49
N MET A 87 23.42 10.06 8.62
CA MET A 87 22.42 10.46 9.61
C MET A 87 21.07 9.79 9.36
N SER A 88 20.63 9.74 8.10
CA SER A 88 19.36 9.08 7.72
C SER A 88 19.42 7.58 7.98
N LEU A 89 20.53 6.91 7.63
CA LEU A 89 20.74 5.49 7.87
C LEU A 89 20.75 5.16 9.36
N LYS A 90 21.42 5.98 10.16
CA LYS A 90 21.43 5.85 11.63
C LYS A 90 20.01 5.95 12.19
N GLN A 91 19.22 6.91 11.73
CA GLN A 91 17.82 7.07 12.15
C GLN A 91 16.97 5.85 11.77
N VAL A 92 17.03 5.39 10.51
CA VAL A 92 16.29 4.21 10.05
C VAL A 92 16.64 2.97 10.87
N ARG A 93 17.94 2.73 11.10
CA ARG A 93 18.41 1.60 11.93
C ARG A 93 17.90 1.72 13.37
N SER A 94 17.98 2.90 13.97
CA SER A 94 17.48 3.15 15.33
C SER A 94 15.99 2.85 15.44
N THR A 95 15.19 3.39 14.53
CA THR A 95 13.73 3.16 14.51
C THR A 95 13.40 1.68 14.32
N LYS A 96 14.08 1.00 13.40
CA LYS A 96 13.87 -0.44 13.17
C LYS A 96 14.22 -1.26 14.40
N THR A 97 15.35 -0.97 15.05
CA THR A 97 15.77 -1.66 16.27
C THR A 97 14.76 -1.43 17.40
N GLN A 98 14.35 -0.18 17.62
CA GLN A 98 13.36 0.13 18.66
C GLN A 98 12.04 -0.63 18.42
N PHE A 99 11.54 -0.60 17.20
CA PHE A 99 10.33 -1.33 16.82
C PHE A 99 10.43 -2.84 17.07
N MET A 100 11.58 -3.46 16.79
CA MET A 100 11.80 -4.89 17.07
C MET A 100 11.87 -5.17 18.57
N LEU A 101 12.49 -4.29 19.35
CA LEU A 101 12.55 -4.42 20.82
C LEU A 101 11.15 -4.29 21.45
N ASP A 102 10.34 -3.35 20.96
CA ASP A 102 8.98 -3.16 21.44
C ASP A 102 8.10 -4.40 21.16
N GLN A 103 8.23 -4.98 19.95
CA GLN A 103 7.54 -6.23 19.62
C GLN A 103 8.01 -7.40 20.49
N LEU A 104 9.32 -7.52 20.71
CA LEU A 104 9.86 -8.58 21.57
C LEU A 104 9.30 -8.46 23.00
N ALA A 105 9.30 -7.26 23.57
CA ALA A 105 8.78 -7.00 24.90
C ALA A 105 7.28 -7.31 25.01
N ASP A 106 6.49 -6.98 23.98
CA ASP A 106 5.06 -7.28 23.96
C ASP A 106 4.80 -8.80 23.88
N LEU A 107 5.55 -9.52 23.04
CA LEU A 107 5.46 -10.97 22.95
C LEU A 107 5.85 -11.67 24.25
N GLN A 108 6.94 -11.23 24.90
CA GLN A 108 7.36 -11.76 26.20
C GLN A 108 6.28 -11.54 27.27
N ARG A 109 5.64 -10.37 27.29
CA ARG A 109 4.52 -10.09 28.20
C ARG A 109 3.34 -11.03 27.95
N ARG A 110 2.98 -11.25 26.68
CA ARG A 110 1.89 -12.18 26.30
C ARG A 110 2.22 -13.62 26.69
N GLU A 111 3.44 -14.06 26.45
CA GLU A 111 3.93 -15.38 26.86
C GLU A 111 3.77 -15.57 28.37
N GLN A 112 4.22 -14.60 29.17
CA GLN A 112 4.10 -14.65 30.62
C GLN A 112 2.63 -14.75 31.07
N MET A 113 1.75 -13.90 30.55
CA MET A 113 0.31 -13.94 30.89
C MET A 113 -0.33 -15.29 30.53
N LEU A 114 0.02 -15.85 29.37
CA LEU A 114 -0.49 -17.15 28.94
C LEU A 114 0.07 -18.30 29.80
N ALA A 115 1.33 -18.24 30.21
CA ALA A 115 1.93 -19.22 31.10
C ALA A 115 1.28 -19.20 32.50
N GLU A 116 1.01 -18.02 33.04
CA GLU A 116 0.31 -17.83 34.31
C GLU A 116 -1.14 -18.34 34.24
N SER A 117 -1.87 -17.98 33.18
CA SER A 117 -3.24 -18.46 32.95
C SER A 117 -3.29 -19.99 32.80
N ASN A 118 -2.39 -20.58 31.99
CA ASN A 118 -2.30 -22.04 31.85
C ASN A 118 -1.98 -22.73 33.18
N ARG A 119 -1.07 -22.17 33.99
CA ARG A 119 -0.77 -22.71 35.33
C ARG A 119 -2.01 -22.70 36.21
N ALA A 120 -2.73 -21.58 36.26
CA ALA A 120 -3.95 -21.46 37.05
C ALA A 120 -5.05 -22.45 36.60
N LEU A 121 -5.20 -22.64 35.28
CA LEU A 121 -6.15 -23.62 34.74
C LEU A 121 -5.77 -25.06 35.08
N ARG A 122 -4.47 -25.41 35.04
CA ARG A 122 -3.99 -26.73 35.45
C ARG A 122 -4.26 -26.99 36.93
N THR A 123 -3.97 -26.03 37.81
CA THR A 123 -4.29 -26.14 39.24
C THR A 123 -5.79 -26.33 39.48
N LYS A 124 -6.65 -25.54 38.81
CA LYS A 124 -8.11 -25.72 38.92
C LYS A 124 -8.59 -27.08 38.41
N LEU A 125 -7.97 -27.61 37.35
CA LEU A 125 -8.29 -28.94 36.84
C LEU A 125 -7.95 -30.01 37.88
N GLU A 126 -6.75 -29.94 38.47
CA GLU A 126 -6.31 -30.83 39.54
C GLU A 126 -7.23 -30.76 40.76
N GLU A 127 -7.57 -29.55 41.22
CA GLU A 127 -8.51 -29.31 42.32
C GLU A 127 -9.92 -29.88 42.02
N ASN A 128 -10.42 -29.74 40.79
CA ASN A 128 -11.71 -30.31 40.39
C ASN A 128 -11.66 -31.84 40.36
N ILE A 129 -10.58 -32.43 39.83
CA ILE A 129 -10.37 -33.89 39.83
C ILE A 129 -10.29 -34.42 41.27
N MET A 130 -9.61 -33.72 42.18
CA MET A 130 -9.52 -34.07 43.61
C MET A 130 -10.80 -33.77 44.39
N GLY A 131 -11.58 -32.79 43.93
CA GLY A 131 -12.84 -32.33 44.50
C GLY A 131 -14.08 -33.08 44.01
N ILE A 132 -13.92 -34.17 43.24
CA ILE A 132 -14.97 -35.17 43.00
C ILE A 132 -14.94 -36.15 44.18
N PRO A 133 -15.85 -36.06 45.18
CA PRO A 133 -16.08 -37.18 46.06
C PRO A 133 -16.82 -38.23 45.22
N LEU A 134 -16.31 -39.46 45.16
CA LEU A 134 -17.15 -40.62 44.92
C LEU A 134 -17.91 -40.69 43.57
N ARG A 135 -17.31 -40.35 42.42
CA ARG A 135 -17.87 -40.77 41.11
C ARG A 135 -17.25 -42.08 40.59
N LEU A 136 -16.83 -42.96 41.48
CA LEU A 136 -16.51 -44.36 41.15
C LEU A 136 -17.41 -45.35 41.93
N SER A 137 -18.64 -44.93 42.25
CA SER A 137 -19.69 -45.82 42.79
C SER A 137 -20.63 -46.37 41.71
N TRP A 138 -20.40 -46.09 40.41
CA TRP A 138 -21.31 -46.51 39.33
C TRP A 138 -20.67 -47.44 38.29
N GLU A 139 -19.41 -47.84 38.45
CA GLU A 139 -18.81 -48.92 37.64
C GLU A 139 -19.07 -50.31 38.26
N ALA A 140 -20.32 -50.53 38.67
CA ALA A 140 -20.88 -51.87 38.80
C ALA A 140 -21.92 -52.03 37.68
N GLY A 141 -21.45 -52.12 36.43
CA GLY A 141 -22.33 -52.46 35.31
C GLY A 141 -21.92 -51.89 33.95
N GLY A 142 -21.03 -52.60 33.26
CA GLY A 142 -21.20 -52.82 31.82
C GLY A 142 -20.37 -52.00 30.84
N GLN A 143 -19.51 -52.73 30.13
CA GLN A 143 -19.21 -52.63 28.68
C GLN A 143 -18.32 -51.46 28.21
N THR A 144 -17.05 -51.84 28.03
CA THR A 144 -16.04 -51.35 27.08
C THR A 144 -16.56 -50.73 25.77
N ILE A 145 -16.07 -49.54 25.39
CA ILE A 145 -15.96 -49.07 23.98
C ILE A 145 -14.67 -48.24 23.82
N PRO A 146 -13.90 -48.40 22.72
CA PRO A 146 -12.48 -48.04 22.65
C PRO A 146 -12.21 -46.62 22.12
N TYR A 147 -11.00 -46.14 22.43
CA TYR A 147 -10.40 -44.88 22.00
C TYR A 147 -10.31 -44.76 20.48
N ASN A 148 -10.72 -43.61 19.93
CA ASN A 148 -10.40 -43.22 18.56
C ASN A 148 -9.40 -42.07 18.52
N HIS A 149 -8.36 -42.35 17.77
CA HIS A 149 -7.14 -41.61 17.48
C HIS A 149 -7.43 -40.34 16.65
N PHE A 150 -6.72 -39.25 16.94
CA PHE A 150 -6.64 -38.06 16.07
C PHE A 150 -6.05 -38.42 14.69
N PRO A 151 -6.28 -37.57 13.67
CA PRO A 151 -5.12 -37.13 12.92
C PRO A 151 -5.02 -35.60 12.87
N ALA A 152 -3.77 -35.14 13.00
CA ALA A 152 -3.35 -33.79 12.69
C ALA A 152 -3.49 -33.52 11.19
N GLN A 153 -4.06 -32.38 10.82
CA GLN A 153 -3.78 -31.74 9.54
C GLN A 153 -3.49 -30.25 9.77
N SER A 154 -2.20 -29.97 9.70
CA SER A 154 -1.62 -28.67 9.39
C SER A 154 -1.75 -28.47 7.88
N GLU A 155 -2.25 -27.31 7.46
CA GLU A 155 -1.96 -26.60 6.20
C GLU A 155 -2.88 -25.36 6.22
N GLY A 156 -2.39 -24.13 6.39
CA GLY A 156 -1.55 -23.42 5.44
C GLY A 156 -2.35 -22.20 4.97
N PHE A 157 -2.43 -21.15 5.79
CA PHE A 157 -3.13 -19.90 5.44
C PHE A 157 -2.15 -18.72 5.44
N PHE A 158 -1.43 -18.56 4.34
CA PHE A 158 -0.78 -17.31 3.97
C PHE A 158 -0.93 -17.11 2.46
N GLN A 159 -1.63 -16.05 2.07
CA GLN A 159 -1.56 -15.48 0.73
C GLN A 159 -0.91 -14.10 0.82
N PRO A 160 0.07 -13.78 -0.05
CA PRO A 160 0.58 -12.42 -0.18
C PRO A 160 -0.33 -11.61 -1.11
N LEU A 161 -0.65 -10.38 -0.71
CA LEU A 161 -1.28 -9.39 -1.58
C LEU A 161 -0.23 -8.89 -2.57
N GLY A 162 -0.47 -9.11 -3.86
CA GLY A 162 0.13 -8.37 -4.97
C GLY A 162 -0.82 -7.30 -5.47
#